data_AF-A0AAW6M688-F1
#
_entry.id   AF-A0AAW6M688-F1
#
_cell.length_a   1.000
_cell.length_b   1.000
_cell.length_c   1.000
_cell.angle_alpha   90.00
_cell.angle_beta   90.00
_cell.angle_gamma   90.00
#
_symmetry.space_group_name_H-M   'P 1'
#
loop_
_entity.id
_entity.type
_entity.pdbx_description
1 polymer ?
#
loop_
_entity_poly.entity_id
_entity_poly.type
_entity_poly.pdbx_seq_one_letter_code
_entity_poly.pdbx_strand_id
1 'polypeptide(L)'
;MATMTLEKKRKNIDLPVDVLQRLSVLAASQGKSLKAFIEHLLVVKANSISVEVLENPSPSGDSFFEDTENMAEISARVKAHKAGKTKSAIKLKSAEEIKSFIDNL
;
A
#
# COMPACT_ATOMS: atom_id res chain seq x y z
N MET A 1 -14.62 -24.37 22.02
CA MET A 1 -14.30 -23.62 20.78
C MET A 1 -14.01 -22.19 21.18
N ALA A 2 -12.82 -21.67 20.91
CA ALA A 2 -12.48 -20.30 21.24
C ALA A 2 -13.23 -19.36 20.29
N THR A 3 -14.20 -18.62 20.82
CA THR A 3 -14.86 -17.52 20.10
C THR A 3 -13.85 -16.39 19.96
N MET A 4 -13.20 -16.27 18.81
CA MET A 4 -12.39 -15.10 18.50
C MET A 4 -13.34 -13.90 18.35
N THR A 5 -13.39 -13.05 19.37
CA THR A 5 -14.05 -11.75 19.30
C THR A 5 -13.26 -10.86 18.34
N LEU A 6 -13.75 -10.71 17.11
CA LEU A 6 -13.23 -9.73 16.17
C LEU A 6 -13.44 -8.33 16.75
N GLU A 7 -12.37 -7.54 16.83
CA GLU A 7 -12.41 -6.11 17.16
C GLU A 7 -13.32 -5.38 16.16
N LYS A 8 -14.48 -4.90 16.61
CA LYS A 8 -15.46 -4.21 15.76
C LYS A 8 -15.43 -2.71 16.01
N LYS A 9 -15.06 -1.94 14.98
CA LYS A 9 -15.15 -0.47 15.00
C LYS A 9 -16.44 -0.01 14.30
N ARG A 10 -17.27 0.79 14.99
CA ARG A 10 -18.46 1.39 14.37
C ARG A 10 -18.04 2.52 13.42
N LYS A 11 -18.60 2.51 12.22
CA LYS A 11 -18.41 3.53 11.18
C LYS A 11 -19.76 3.88 10.58
N ASN A 12 -20.03 5.17 10.42
CA ASN A 12 -21.22 5.66 9.75
C ASN A 12 -20.93 5.76 8.25
N ILE A 13 -21.91 5.41 7.43
CA ILE A 13 -21.84 5.50 5.97
C ILE A 13 -23.09 6.20 5.47
N ASP A 14 -22.92 7.08 4.50
CA ASP A 14 -24.04 7.72 3.81
C ASP A 14 -24.41 6.89 2.58
N LEU A 15 -25.69 6.55 2.47
CA LEU A 15 -26.23 5.80 1.35
C LEU A 15 -27.45 6.54 0.79
N PRO A 16 -27.60 6.59 -0.54
CA PRO A 16 -28.84 7.07 -1.14
C PRO A 16 -30.06 6.27 -0.64
N VAL A 17 -31.20 6.95 -0.50
CA VAL A 17 -32.43 6.35 0.08
C VAL A 17 -32.91 5.17 -0.76
N ASP A 18 -32.85 5.29 -2.09
CA ASP A 18 -33.23 4.24 -3.04
C ASP A 18 -32.32 3.00 -2.93
N VAL A 19 -31.01 3.20 -2.75
CA VAL A 19 -30.04 2.12 -2.52
C VAL A 19 -30.34 1.40 -1.21
N LEU A 20 -30.61 2.15 -0.14
CA LEU A 20 -30.94 1.59 1.16
C LEU A 20 -32.22 0.74 1.13
N GLN A 21 -33.24 1.18 0.38
CA GLN A 21 -34.47 0.40 0.17
C GLN A 21 -34.20 -0.91 -0.58
N ARG A 22 -33.45 -0.87 -1.68
CA ARG A 22 -33.10 -2.08 -2.45
C ARG A 22 -32.29 -3.07 -1.62
N LEU A 23 -31.31 -2.59 -0.85
CA LEU A 23 -30.54 -3.43 0.07
C LEU A 23 -31.41 -4.04 1.17
N SER A 24 -32.43 -3.31 1.65
CA SER A 24 -33.37 -3.82 2.65
C SER A 24 -34.21 -4.98 2.11
N VAL A 25 -34.69 -4.88 0.87
CA VAL A 25 -35.43 -5.96 0.20
C VAL A 25 -34.53 -7.20 0.01
N LEU A 26 -33.28 -7.00 -0.42
CA LEU A 26 -32.31 -8.09 -0.59
C LEU A 26 -31.91 -8.75 0.74
N ALA A 27 -31.79 -7.97 1.81
CA ALA A 27 -31.52 -8.49 3.15
C ALA A 27 -32.69 -9.36 3.63
N ALA A 28 -33.92 -8.86 3.47
CA ALA A 28 -35.14 -9.57 3.84
C ALA A 28 -35.32 -10.87 3.05
N SER A 29 -35.01 -10.89 1.74
CA SER A 29 -35.07 -12.11 0.93
C SER A 29 -34.06 -13.18 1.36
N GLN A 30 -33.02 -12.81 2.11
CA GLN A 30 -32.05 -13.73 2.70
C GLN A 30 -32.32 -14.06 4.17
N GLY A 31 -33.43 -13.57 4.74
CA GLY A 31 -33.75 -13.75 6.16
C GLY A 31 -32.77 -13.03 7.11
N LYS A 32 -32.06 -12.00 6.63
CA LYS A 32 -31.07 -11.25 7.39
C LYS A 32 -31.57 -9.84 7.67
N SER A 33 -31.12 -9.25 8.77
CA SER A 33 -31.30 -7.81 8.99
C SER A 33 -30.44 -7.02 8.00
N LEU A 34 -30.86 -5.80 7.64
CA LEU A 34 -30.09 -4.91 6.76
C LEU A 34 -28.64 -4.74 7.23
N LYS A 35 -28.45 -4.56 8.54
CA LYS A 35 -27.13 -4.46 9.16
C LYS A 35 -26.28 -5.70 8.92
N ALA A 36 -26.82 -6.89 9.25
CA ALA A 36 -26.09 -8.15 9.10
C ALA A 36 -25.75 -8.44 7.63
N PHE A 37 -26.65 -8.07 6.72
CA PHE A 37 -26.44 -8.20 5.29
C PHE A 37 -25.30 -7.29 4.79
N ILE A 38 -25.31 -6.00 5.15
CA ILE A 38 -24.25 -5.05 4.77
C ILE A 38 -22.90 -5.48 5.36
N GLU A 39 -22.86 -5.85 6.64
CA GLU A 39 -21.63 -6.34 7.28
C GLU A 39 -21.05 -7.56 6.55
N HIS A 40 -21.91 -8.54 6.24
CA HIS A 40 -21.48 -9.73 5.51
C HIS A 40 -20.96 -9.39 4.12
N LEU A 41 -21.68 -8.55 3.36
CA LEU A 41 -21.28 -8.13 2.01
C LEU A 41 -19.92 -7.45 2.01
N LEU A 42 -19.68 -6.53 2.96
CA LEU A 42 -18.41 -5.82 3.10
C LEU A 42 -17.26 -6.76 3.47
N VAL A 43 -17.48 -7.72 4.36
CA VAL A 43 -16.47 -8.72 4.73
C VAL A 43 -16.11 -9.62 3.55
N VAL A 44 -17.11 -10.14 2.84
CA VAL A 44 -16.89 -10.98 1.66
C VAL A 44 -16.12 -10.21 0.60
N LYS A 45 -16.50 -8.94 0.36
CA LYS A 45 -15.80 -8.09 -0.62
C LYS A 45 -14.35 -7.81 -0.19
N ALA A 46 -14.11 -7.48 1.07
CA ALA A 46 -12.76 -7.24 1.59
C ALA A 46 -11.88 -8.48 1.43
N ASN A 47 -12.40 -9.66 1.79
CA ASN A 47 -11.65 -10.93 1.66
C ASN A 47 -11.39 -11.33 0.20
N SER A 48 -12.15 -10.80 -0.75
CA SER A 48 -11.93 -11.03 -2.19
C SER A 48 -10.83 -10.15 -2.79
N ILE A 49 -10.38 -9.11 -2.08
CA ILE A 49 -9.33 -8.21 -2.56
C ILE A 49 -7.98 -8.78 -2.10
N SER A 50 -7.22 -9.36 -3.03
CA SER A 50 -5.79 -9.54 -2.85
C SER A 50 -5.11 -8.20 -3.07
N VAL A 51 -4.85 -7.45 -1.99
CA VAL A 51 -3.91 -6.32 -2.07
C VAL A 51 -2.52 -6.93 -2.12
N GLU A 52 -2.04 -7.22 -3.32
CA GLU A 52 -0.62 -7.48 -3.53
C GLU A 52 0.11 -6.15 -3.30
N VAL A 53 0.53 -5.92 -2.06
CA VAL A 53 1.59 -4.96 -1.80
C VAL A 53 2.81 -5.60 -2.44
N LEU A 54 3.22 -5.08 -3.60
CA LEU A 54 4.49 -5.48 -4.20
C LEU A 54 5.57 -5.17 -3.15
N GLU A 55 6.03 -6.20 -2.43
CA GLU A 55 7.04 -6.02 -1.38
C GLU A 55 8.34 -5.49 -1.98
N ASN A 56 8.57 -5.80 -3.24
CA ASN A 56 9.65 -5.26 -4.04
C ASN A 56 9.32 -3.81 -4.47
N PRO A 57 10.05 -2.81 -3.95
CA PRO A 57 9.84 -1.42 -4.34
C PRO A 57 10.38 -1.10 -5.75
N SER A 58 10.98 -2.08 -6.44
CA SER A 58 11.52 -1.90 -7.78
C SER A 58 10.42 -1.67 -8.82
N PRO A 59 10.44 -0.54 -9.55
CA PRO A 59 9.48 -0.29 -10.63
C PRO A 59 9.70 -1.20 -11.84
N SER A 60 10.88 -1.80 -12.00
CA SER A 60 11.20 -2.82 -13.01
C SER A 60 10.85 -4.24 -12.56
N GLY A 61 10.55 -4.45 -11.27
CA GLY A 61 10.29 -5.77 -10.69
C GLY A 61 11.53 -6.67 -10.60
N ASP A 62 12.74 -6.10 -10.67
CA ASP A 62 13.99 -6.85 -10.52
C ASP A 62 14.29 -7.21 -9.06
N SER A 63 15.04 -8.29 -8.83
CA SER A 63 15.42 -8.76 -7.48
C SER A 63 16.46 -7.87 -6.77
N PHE A 64 16.67 -6.63 -7.22
CA PHE A 64 17.70 -5.73 -6.67
C PHE A 64 17.58 -5.55 -5.16
N PHE A 65 16.35 -5.43 -4.64
CA PHE A 65 16.06 -5.24 -3.21
C PHE A 65 15.98 -6.55 -2.40
N GLU A 66 15.99 -7.69 -3.09
CA GLU A 66 16.04 -9.02 -2.45
C GLU A 66 17.48 -9.45 -2.17
N ASP A 67 18.45 -8.88 -2.90
CA ASP A 67 19.87 -9.15 -2.74
C ASP A 67 20.43 -8.50 -1.45
N THR A 68 20.96 -9.36 -0.59
CA THR A 68 21.55 -8.94 0.70
C THR A 68 22.76 -8.02 0.54
N GLU A 69 23.54 -8.14 -0.54
CA GLU A 69 24.70 -7.28 -0.79
C GLU A 69 24.25 -5.88 -1.19
N ASN A 70 23.28 -5.77 -2.10
CA ASN A 70 22.70 -4.48 -2.52
C ASN A 70 22.08 -3.75 -1.33
N MET A 71 21.31 -4.47 -0.50
CA MET A 71 20.71 -3.90 0.70
C MET A 71 21.75 -3.45 1.73
N ALA A 72 22.85 -4.20 1.90
CA ALA A 72 23.95 -3.80 2.75
C ALA A 72 24.61 -2.51 2.24
N GLU A 73 24.86 -2.40 0.93
CA GLU A 73 25.43 -1.22 0.31
C GLU A 73 24.53 0.02 0.49
N ILE A 74 23.23 -0.10 0.18
CA ILE A 74 22.26 0.99 0.38
C ILE A 74 22.28 1.44 1.84
N SER A 75 22.25 0.50 2.79
CA SER A 75 22.27 0.83 4.22
C SER A 75 23.54 1.59 4.62
N ALA A 76 24.69 1.23 4.05
CA ALA A 76 25.97 1.90 4.30
C ALA A 76 25.98 3.31 3.69
N ARG A 77 25.50 3.48 2.46
CA ARG A 77 25.37 4.78 1.78
C ARG A 77 24.44 5.72 2.54
N VAL A 78 23.29 5.24 3.00
CA VAL A 78 22.33 6.01 3.81
C VAL A 78 22.97 6.48 5.13
N LYS A 79 23.69 5.59 5.82
CA LYS A 79 24.42 5.94 7.07
C LYS A 79 25.49 7.00 6.80
N ALA A 80 26.27 6.85 5.73
CA ALA A 80 27.31 7.81 5.36
C ALA A 80 26.73 9.20 5.01
N HIS A 81 25.62 9.23 4.28
CA HIS A 81 24.92 10.48 3.94
C HIS A 81 24.37 11.17 5.19
N LYS A 82 23.71 10.43 6.08
CA LYS A 82 23.22 10.98 7.37
C LYS A 82 24.36 11.50 8.25
N ALA A 83 25.52 10.87 8.19
CA ALA A 83 26.72 11.29 8.91
C ALA A 83 27.49 12.45 8.22
N GLY A 84 26.98 13.00 7.11
CA GLY A 84 27.64 14.08 6.37
C GLY A 84 28.96 13.68 5.70
N LYS A 85 29.26 12.38 5.59
CA LYS A 85 30.50 11.83 5.01
C LYS A 85 30.42 11.66 3.50
N THR A 86 29.68 12.51 2.80
CA THR A 86 29.64 12.48 1.33
C THR A 86 30.89 13.18 0.79
N LYS A 87 31.64 12.46 -0.06
CA LYS A 87 32.72 13.06 -0.85
C LYS A 87 32.11 14.22 -1.63
N SER A 88 32.66 15.43 -1.41
CA SER A 88 32.40 16.69 -2.13
C SER A 88 31.28 16.59 -3.16
N ALA A 89 30.06 16.94 -2.74
CA ALA A 89 28.87 16.88 -3.57
C ALA A 89 29.09 17.70 -4.85
N ILE A 90 29.33 17.02 -5.98
CA ILE A 90 29.20 17.63 -7.30
C ILE A 90 27.73 17.99 -7.42
N LYS A 91 27.40 19.27 -7.16
CA LYS A 91 26.06 19.80 -7.29
C LYS A 91 25.83 20.14 -8.75
N LEU A 92 25.25 19.20 -9.48
CA LEU A 92 24.78 19.41 -10.84
C LEU A 92 23.41 20.10 -10.76
N LYS A 93 23.29 21.28 -11.37
CA LYS A 93 22.14 22.18 -11.22
C LYS A 93 21.21 22.17 -12.42
N SER A 94 21.62 21.58 -13.54
CA SER A 94 20.82 21.51 -14.76
C SER A 94 20.97 20.17 -15.47
N ALA A 95 20.02 19.86 -16.36
CA ALA A 95 20.06 18.65 -17.18
C ALA A 95 21.28 18.62 -18.10
N GLU A 96 21.71 19.79 -18.60
CA GLU A 96 22.90 19.95 -19.43
C GLU A 96 24.19 19.67 -18.66
N GLU A 97 24.29 20.16 -17.41
CA GLU A 97 25.42 19.87 -16.53
C GLU A 97 25.49 18.37 -16.20
N ILE A 98 24.34 17.73 -15.97
CA ILE A 98 24.26 16.28 -15.75
C ILE A 98 24.76 15.52 -16.96
N LYS A 99 24.27 15.88 -18.15
CA LYS A 99 24.67 15.21 -19.41
C LYS A 99 26.17 15.38 -19.66
N SER A 100 26.69 16.60 -19.57
CA SER A 100 28.12 16.87 -19.74
C SER A 100 28.97 16.14 -18.70
N PHE A 101 28.49 15.96 -17.47
CA PHE A 101 29.23 15.21 -16.46
C PHE A 101 29.27 13.71 -16.79
N ILE A 102 28.15 13.13 -17.21
CA ILE A 102 28.06 11.71 -17.59
C ILE A 102 28.88 11.40 -18.83
N ASP A 103 28.88 12.28 -19.82
CA ASP A 103 29.64 12.10 -21.06
C ASP A 103 31.17 12.16 -20.83
N ASN A 104 31.62 12.66 -19.67
CA ASN A 104 33.03 12.80 -19.28
C ASN A 104 33.44 11.92 -18.08
N LEU A 105 32.58 10.97 -17.67
CA LEU A 105 32.86 9.95 -16.64
C LEU A 105 33.69 8.79 -17.23
#